data_AF-A0A966NBQ9-F1
#
_entry.id   AF-A0A966NBQ9-F1
#
_cell.length_a   1.000
_cell.length_b   1.000
_cell.length_c   1.000
_cell.angle_alpha   90.00
_cell.angle_beta   90.00
_cell.angle_gamma   90.00
#
_symmetry.space_group_name_H-M   'P 1'
#
loop_
_entity.id
_entity.type
_entity.pdbx_description
1 polymer ?
#
loop_
_entity_poly.entity_id
_entity_poly.type
_entity_poly.pdbx_seq_one_letter_code
_entity_poly.pdbx_strand_id
1 'polypeptide(L)' 'MKYQIYLITLTLLVSVHGKSKNDSNLFSSDDFSQWTKVNGKPVGSGWMIKNGVVHRKSLSGDIITKEKFKDFELT' A
#
# COMPACT_ATOMS: atom_id res chain seq x y z
N MET A 1 47.36 10.06 -6.46
CA MET A 1 46.21 10.95 -6.72
C MET A 1 45.38 10.60 -7.97
N LYS A 2 45.87 9.81 -8.94
CA LYS A 2 45.04 9.40 -10.11
C LYS A 2 43.92 8.40 -9.78
N TYR A 3 44.10 7.54 -8.77
CA TYR A 3 43.12 6.51 -8.39
C TYR A 3 41.95 7.01 -7.53
N GLN A 4 42.09 8.17 -6.87
CA GLN A 4 40.99 8.78 -6.09
C GLN A 4 39.88 9.33 -7.00
N ILE A 5 40.22 9.75 -8.22
CA ILE A 5 39.24 10.26 -9.19
C ILE A 5 38.31 9.14 -9.69
N TYR A 6 38.82 7.92 -9.88
CA TYR A 6 38.01 6.78 -10.33
C TYR A 6 37.05 6.25 -9.24
N LEU A 7 37.36 6.45 -7.95
CA LEU A 7 36.47 6.02 -6.87
C LEU A 7 35.22 6.91 -6.75
N ILE A 8 35.32 8.19 -7.12
CA ILE A 8 34.22 9.16 -7.03
C ILE A 8 33.24 9.01 -8.21
N THR A 9 33.71 8.52 -9.36
CA THR A 9 32.83 8.28 -10.52
C THR A 9 31.94 7.05 -10.39
N LEU A 10 32.22 6.12 -9.45
CA LEU A 10 31.45 4.88 -9.30
C LEU A 10 30.21 5.03 -8.39
N THR A 11 30.10 6.08 -7.59
CA THR A 11 29.03 6.23 -6.59
C THR A 11 27.81 7.02 -7.07
N LEU A 12 27.83 7.62 -8.26
CA LEU A 12 26.76 8.50 -8.76
C LEU A 12 25.63 7.80 -9.54
N LEU A 13 25.64 6.47 -9.64
CA LEU A 13 24.72 5.72 -10.53
C LEU A 13 23.66 4.88 -9.81
N VAL A 14 23.42 5.14 -8.52
CA VAL A 14 22.31 4.49 -7.79
C VAL A 14 21.29 5.54 -7.36
N SER A 15 20.83 6.38 -8.30
CA SER A 15 19.51 6.96 -8.15
C SER A 15 18.50 5.84 -8.40
N VAL A 16 18.11 5.15 -7.32
CA VAL A 16 16.84 4.42 -7.29
C VAL A 16 15.75 5.47 -7.48
N HIS A 17 15.46 5.79 -8.74
CA HIS A 17 14.20 6.41 -9.10
C HIS A 17 13.16 5.34 -8.83
N GLY A 18 12.61 5.35 -7.61
CA GLY A 18 11.44 4.54 -7.29
C GLY A 18 10.42 4.82 -8.37
N LYS A 19 10.16 3.81 -9.21
CA LYS A 19 9.14 3.90 -10.25
C LYS A 19 7.88 4.38 -9.55
N SER A 20 7.36 5.55 -9.92
CA SER A 20 6.08 6.03 -9.41
C SER A 20 5.07 4.94 -9.73
N LYS A 21 4.71 4.17 -8.69
CA LYS A 21 3.60 3.22 -8.78
C LYS A 21 2.38 4.13 -8.96
N ASN A 22 1.60 3.87 -10.00
CA ASN A 22 0.29 4.51 -10.15
C ASN A 22 -0.48 4.34 -8.83
N ASP A 23 -1.17 5.40 -8.41
CA ASP A 23 -1.99 5.38 -7.21
C ASP A 23 -2.93 4.17 -7.24
N SER A 24 -2.90 3.38 -6.17
CA SER A 24 -3.76 2.21 -6.03
C SER A 24 -5.01 2.62 -5.27
N ASN A 25 -6.15 2.68 -5.96
CA ASN A 25 -7.42 2.92 -5.31
C ASN A 25 -7.87 1.66 -4.55
N LEU A 26 -7.73 1.70 -3.23
CA LEU A 26 -8.03 0.61 -2.29
C LEU A 26 -9.53 0.25 -2.21
N PHE A 27 -10.43 1.05 -2.80
CA PHE A 27 -11.88 0.83 -2.82
C PHE A 27 -12.49 1.01 -4.24
N SER A 28 -11.70 0.84 -5.30
CA SER A 28 -12.11 1.10 -6.69
C SER A 28 -13.38 0.37 -7.14
N SER A 29 -13.66 -0.81 -6.59
CA SER A 29 -14.82 -1.63 -6.94
C SER A 29 -16.04 -1.45 -6.02
N ASP A 30 -16.05 -0.42 -5.15
CA ASP A 30 -17.08 -0.21 -4.12
C ASP A 30 -17.28 -1.46 -3.22
N ASP A 31 -16.21 -2.25 -3.05
CA ASP A 31 -16.20 -3.51 -2.31
C ASP A 31 -14.93 -3.67 -1.46
N PHE A 32 -14.87 -4.80 -0.75
CA PHE A 32 -13.72 -5.19 0.07
C PHE A 32 -12.80 -6.19 -0.64
N SER A 33 -12.77 -6.24 -1.97
CA SER A 33 -11.97 -7.21 -2.73
C SER A 33 -10.47 -7.10 -2.45
N GLN A 34 -9.96 -5.93 -2.06
CA GLN A 34 -8.56 -5.70 -1.67
C GLN A 34 -8.29 -5.86 -0.17
N TRP A 35 -9.31 -6.22 0.62
CA TRP A 35 -9.26 -6.24 2.07
C TRP A 35 -9.55 -7.62 2.65
N THR A 36 -9.03 -7.88 3.84
CA THR A 36 -9.28 -9.08 4.63
C THR A 36 -9.34 -8.71 6.11
N LYS A 37 -9.78 -9.65 6.95
CA LYS A 37 -9.49 -9.60 8.39
C LYS A 37 -8.00 -9.78 8.63
N VAL A 38 -7.53 -9.40 9.81
CA VAL A 38 -6.12 -9.60 10.25
C VAL A 38 -5.64 -11.05 10.09
N ASN A 39 -6.55 -12.04 10.22
CA ASN A 39 -6.24 -13.46 10.03
C ASN A 39 -6.37 -13.98 8.59
N GLY A 40 -6.49 -13.09 7.61
CA GLY A 40 -6.61 -13.43 6.18
C GLY A 40 -8.00 -13.88 5.72
N LYS A 41 -8.98 -14.06 6.63
CA LYS A 41 -10.36 -14.41 6.27
C LYS A 41 -11.07 -13.22 5.58
N PRO A 42 -12.16 -13.46 4.84
CA PRO A 42 -12.96 -12.39 4.26
C PRO A 42 -13.44 -11.38 5.30
N VAL A 43 -13.62 -10.13 4.87
CA VAL A 43 -14.15 -9.03 5.69
C VAL A 43 -15.49 -9.45 6.31
N GLY A 44 -15.63 -9.19 7.61
CA GLY A 44 -16.83 -9.57 8.35
C GLY A 44 -18.00 -8.63 8.09
N SER A 45 -19.21 -9.12 8.34
CA SER A 45 -20.44 -8.39 8.08
C SER A 45 -20.60 -7.11 8.91
N GLY A 46 -19.75 -6.84 9.90
CA GLY A 46 -19.75 -5.57 10.64
C GLY A 46 -19.16 -4.38 9.89
N TRP A 47 -18.59 -4.62 8.70
CA TRP A 47 -18.17 -3.59 7.76
C TRP A 47 -19.13 -3.55 6.58
N MET A 48 -19.36 -2.35 6.05
CA MET A 48 -20.18 -2.14 4.86
C MET A 48 -19.68 -0.95 4.07
N ILE A 49 -19.90 -0.96 2.76
CA ILE A 49 -19.76 0.24 1.93
C ILE A 49 -21.16 0.71 1.58
N LYS A 50 -21.41 2.01 1.76
CA LYS A 50 -22.69 2.63 1.48
C LYS A 50 -22.45 4.03 0.95
N ASN A 51 -22.95 4.29 -0.26
CA ASN A 51 -22.78 5.55 -0.98
C ASN A 51 -21.30 5.93 -1.14
N GLY A 52 -20.44 4.97 -1.51
CA GLY A 52 -18.99 5.20 -1.68
C GLY A 52 -18.20 5.42 -0.38
N VAL A 53 -18.81 5.20 0.79
CA VAL A 53 -18.18 5.40 2.09
C VAL A 53 -18.12 4.08 2.86
N VAL A 54 -16.97 3.81 3.47
CA VAL A 54 -16.78 2.66 4.37
C VAL A 54 -17.39 2.98 5.74
N HIS A 55 -18.26 2.10 6.23
CA HIS A 55 -18.88 2.20 7.56
C HIS A 55 -18.55 0.97 8.39
N ARG A 56 -18.32 1.19 9.69
CA ARG A 56 -18.27 0.12 10.69
C ARG A 56 -19.61 0.07 11.43
N LYS A 57 -20.50 -0.85 11.02
CA LYS A 57 -21.85 -0.98 11.56
C LYS A 57 -21.88 -1.71 12.92
N SER A 58 -20.91 -2.58 13.18
CA SER A 58 -20.82 -3.36 14.41
C SER A 58 -19.40 -3.83 14.71
N LEU A 59 -19.19 -4.37 15.91
CA LEU A 59 -17.92 -4.99 16.29
C LEU A 59 -17.68 -6.26 15.46
N SER A 60 -16.73 -6.18 14.52
CA SER A 60 -16.37 -7.28 13.59
C SER A 60 -14.85 -7.49 13.48
N GLY A 61 -14.09 -6.87 14.38
CA GLY A 61 -12.63 -6.78 14.29
C GLY A 61 -12.16 -5.86 13.17
N ASP A 62 -10.83 -5.76 13.03
CA ASP A 62 -10.18 -4.88 12.07
C ASP A 62 -10.04 -5.54 10.70
N ILE A 63 -9.89 -4.70 9.68
CA ILE A 63 -9.58 -5.10 8.31
C ILE A 63 -8.24 -4.52 7.88
N ILE A 64 -7.54 -5.25 7.02
CA ILE A 64 -6.23 -4.91 6.48
C ILE A 64 -6.24 -5.12 4.96
N THR A 65 -5.36 -4.43 4.25
CA THR A 65 -5.12 -4.71 2.83
C THR A 65 -4.53 -6.11 2.65
N LYS A 66 -4.84 -6.74 1.51
CA LYS A 66 -4.20 -8.00 1.09
C LYS A 66 -2.73 -7.80 0.77
N GLU A 67 -2.40 -6.71 0.09
CA GLU A 67 -1.02 -6.31 -0.19
C GLU A 67 -0.39 -5.68 1.05
N LYS A 68 0.92 -5.88 1.21
CA LYS A 68 1.73 -5.20 2.23
C LYS A 68 2.54 -4.10 1.58
N PHE A 69 2.51 -2.92 2.19
CA PHE A 69 3.28 -1.76 1.75
C PHE A 69 4.40 -1.49 2.75
N LYS A 70 5.56 -1.05 2.25
CA LYS A 70 6.70 -0.65 3.09
C LYS A 70 6.84 0.87 3.10
N ASP A 71 7.12 1.44 1.93
CA ASP A 71 7.27 2.87 1.71
C ASP A 71 6.08 3.32 0.85
N PHE A 72 5.17 4.12 1.40
CA PHE A 72 3.95 4.55 0.71
C PHE A 72 3.47 5.91 1.20
N GLU A 73 2.69 6.57 0.36
CA GLU A 73 1.81 7.67 0.71
C GLU A 73 0.37 7.13 0.74
N LEU A 74 -0.44 7.60 1.70
CA LEU A 74 -1.84 7.19 1.86
C LEU A 74 -2.71 8.44 1.89
N THR A 75 -3.78 8.44 1.10
CA THR A 75 -4.74 9.55 0.98
C THR A 75 -6.16 9.00 0.87
#